data_AF-A0A7K1C2Q4-F1
#
_entry.id   AF-A0A7K1C2Q4-F1
#
_cell.length_a   1.000
_cell.length_b   1.000
_cell.length_c   1.000
_cell.angle_alpha   90.00
_cell.angle_beta   90.00
_cell.angle_gamma   90.00
#
_symmetry.space_group_name_H-M   'P 1'
#
loop_
_entity.id
_entity.type
_entity.pdbx_description
1 polymer ?
#
loop_
_entity_poly.entity_id
_entity_poly.type
_entity_poly.pdbx_seq_one_letter_code
_entity_poly.pdbx_strand_id
1 'polypeptide(L)' 'ELSFDTDASTADISAQLTAALASSGVLTLTDVKGQSYLVPAANVAYIEFGSSQSRPIGFVN' A
#
# COMPACT_ATOMS: atom_id res chain seq x y z
N GLU A 1 9.23 -10.15 0.93
CA GLU A 1 8.06 -9.48 1.52
C GLU A 1 8.34 -7.99 1.59
N LEU A 2 7.37 -7.14 1.23
CA LEU A 2 7.45 -5.66 1.28
C LEU A 2 6.31 -5.17 2.17
N SER A 3 6.64 -4.43 3.23
CA SER A 3 5.67 -3.87 4.17
C SER A 3 5.96 -2.39 4.37
N PHE A 4 4.93 -1.56 4.29
CA PHE A 4 5.00 -0.11 4.45
C PHE A 4 3.64 0.43 4.88
N ASP A 5 3.64 1.61 5.50
CA ASP A 5 2.42 2.33 5.85
C ASP A 5 2.11 3.35 4.76
N THR A 6 0.83 3.48 4.39
CA THR A 6 0.37 4.46 3.40
C THR A 6 -0.95 5.08 3.83
N ASP A 7 -1.15 6.35 3.47
CA ASP A 7 -2.43 7.04 3.62
C ASP A 7 -3.41 6.75 2.46
N ALA A 8 -2.93 6.07 1.41
CA ALA A 8 -3.78 5.66 0.29
C ALA A 8 -4.86 4.68 0.76
N SER A 9 -6.08 4.84 0.25
CA SER A 9 -7.16 3.94 0.59
C SER A 9 -6.96 2.56 -0.04
N THR A 10 -7.52 1.52 0.57
CA THR A 10 -7.56 0.17 0.00
C THR A 10 -8.15 0.16 -1.42
N ALA A 11 -9.16 1.00 -1.69
CA ALA A 11 -9.78 1.12 -3.00
C ALA A 11 -8.80 1.69 -4.03
N ASP A 12 -8.03 2.72 -3.68
CA ASP A 12 -7.05 3.34 -4.57
C ASP A 12 -5.94 2.37 -4.93
N ILE A 13 -5.37 1.66 -3.94
CA ILE A 13 -4.33 0.66 -4.17
C ILE A 13 -4.84 -0.48 -5.06
N SER A 14 -6.06 -0.95 -4.82
CA SER A 14 -6.69 -2.01 -5.63
C SER A 14 -6.89 -1.58 -7.08
N ALA A 15 -7.33 -0.33 -7.30
CA ALA A 15 -7.49 0.24 -8.63
C ALA A 15 -6.14 0.41 -9.35
N GLN A 16 -5.11 0.90 -8.66
CA GLN A 16 -3.76 1.02 -9.21
C GLN A 16 -3.18 -0.33 -9.62
N LEU A 17 -3.34 -1.36 -8.79
CA LEU A 17 -2.89 -2.72 -9.12
C LEU A 17 -3.63 -3.24 -10.37
N THR A 18 -4.95 -3.07 -10.44
CA THR A 18 -5.75 -3.52 -11.58
C THR A 18 -5.33 -2.83 -12.88
N ALA A 19 -5.11 -1.51 -12.83
CA ALA A 19 -4.64 -0.74 -13.98
C ALA A 19 -3.23 -1.16 -14.43
N ALA A 20 -2.33 -1.39 -13.48
CA ALA A 20 -0.98 -1.86 -13.78
C ALA A 20 -0.99 -3.28 -14.38
N LEU A 21 -1.82 -4.19 -13.87
CA LEU A 21 -1.99 -5.52 -14.45
C LEU A 21 -2.53 -5.47 -15.88
N ALA A 22 -3.56 -4.66 -16.13
CA ALA A 22 -4.16 -4.50 -17.46
C ALA A 22 -3.18 -3.97 -18.51
N SER A 23 -2.19 -3.19 -18.08
CA SER A 23 -1.16 -2.61 -18.94
C SER A 23 0.15 -3.40 -18.96
N SER A 24 0.23 -4.55 -18.25
CA SER A 24 1.51 -5.25 -18.00
C SER A 24 2.59 -4.32 -17.43
N GLY A 25 2.15 -3.34 -16.64
CA GLY A 25 2.95 -2.24 -16.12
C GLY A 25 3.49 -2.47 -14.70
N VAL A 26 3.93 -1.36 -14.12
CA VAL A 26 4.52 -1.29 -12.78
C VAL A 26 3.51 -0.68 -11.82
N LEU A 27 3.31 -1.33 -10.67
CA LEU A 27 2.62 -0.76 -9.53
C LEU A 27 3.58 0.17 -8.79
N THR A 28 3.18 1.43 -8.64
CA THR A 28 3.93 2.44 -7.88
C THR A 28 3.21 2.71 -6.57
N LEU A 29 3.88 2.49 -5.45
CA LEU A 29 3.35 2.69 -4.10
C LEU A 29 4.16 3.77 -3.40
N THR A 30 3.49 4.65 -2.66
CA THR A 30 4.16 5.69 -1.86
C THR A 30 3.80 5.50 -0.40
N ASP A 31 4.81 5.47 0.47
CA ASP A 31 4.60 5.41 1.91
C ASP A 31 4.34 6.80 2.52
N VAL A 32 3.96 6.83 3.80
CA VAL A 32 3.75 8.06 4.58
C VAL A 32 5.00 8.93 4.72
N LYS A 33 6.20 8.42 4.40
CA LYS A 33 7.47 9.14 4.44
C LYS A 33 7.86 9.71 3.06
N GLY A 34 7.03 9.48 2.03
CA GLY A 34 7.30 9.90 0.66
C GLY A 34 8.27 8.99 -0.10
N GLN A 35 8.60 7.81 0.42
CA GLN A 35 9.38 6.81 -0.31
C GLN A 35 8.50 6.11 -1.35
N SER A 36 9.06 5.90 -2.54
CA SER A 36 8.36 5.23 -3.64
C SER A 36 8.91 3.83 -3.89
N TYR A 37 7.99 2.88 -4.05
CA TYR A 37 8.27 1.49 -4.39
C TYR A 37 7.70 1.20 -5.76
N LEU A 38 8.53 0.69 -6.67
CA LEU A 38 8.14 0.31 -8.02
C LEU A 38 8.24 -1.20 -8.17
N VAL A 39 7.10 -1.86 -8.38
CA VAL A 39 7.00 -3.32 -8.44
C VAL A 39 6.30 -3.73 -9.73
N PRO A 40 6.87 -4.62 -10.57
CA PRO A 40 6.15 -5.17 -11.71
C PRO A 40 4.86 -5.83 -11.23
N ALA A 41 3.71 -5.40 -11.76
CA ALA A 41 2.40 -5.83 -11.24
C ALA A 41 2.20 -7.35 -11.36
N ALA A 42 2.76 -7.96 -12.41
CA ALA A 42 2.73 -9.40 -12.63
C ALA A 42 3.46 -10.22 -11.55
N ASN A 43 4.35 -9.61 -10.76
CA ASN A 43 5.10 -10.28 -9.70
C ASN A 43 4.41 -10.19 -8.33
N VAL A 44 3.29 -9.45 -8.23
CA VAL A 44 2.54 -9.31 -6.98
C VAL A 44 1.66 -10.55 -6.80
N ALA A 45 2.04 -11.42 -5.87
CA ALA A 45 1.26 -12.63 -5.57
C ALA A 45 -0.02 -12.29 -4.77
N TYR A 46 0.08 -11.38 -3.81
CA TYR A 46 -1.06 -10.87 -3.03
C TYR A 46 -0.68 -9.53 -2.38
N ILE A 47 -1.69 -8.80 -1.90
CA ILE A 47 -1.56 -7.63 -1.02
C ILE A 47 -2.44 -7.89 0.20
N GLU A 48 -1.87 -7.71 1.39
CA GLU A 48 -2.61 -7.72 2.64
C GLU A 48 -2.76 -6.29 3.15
N PHE A 49 -3.96 -5.91 3.57
CA PHE A 49 -4.23 -4.62 4.19
C PHE A 49 -4.38 -4.83 5.70
N GLY A 50 -3.41 -4.34 6.47
CA GLY A 50 -3.49 -4.34 7.92
C GLY A 50 -4.60 -3.40 8.42
N SER A 51 -5.27 -3.77 9.51
CA SER A 51 -6.15 -2.84 10.21
C SER A 51 -5.31 -1.88 11.04
N SER A 52 -5.11 -0.64 10.57
CA SER A 52 -4.46 0.43 11.34
C SER A 52 -5.36 0.86 12.50
N GLN A 53 -5.39 0.08 13.58
CA GLN A 53 -6.00 0.53 14.82
C GLN A 53 -5.03 1.50 15.48
N SER A 54 -5.24 2.80 15.25
CA SER A 54 -4.59 3.85 16.04
C SER A 54 -4.93 3.59 17.51
N ARG A 55 -4.00 2.98 18.25
CA ARG A 55 -4.14 2.82 19.69
C ARG A 55 -4.00 4.21 20.27
N PRO A 56 -5.05 4.80 20.89
CA PRO A 56 -4.90 6.07 21.54
C PRO A 56 -3.85 5.89 22.64
N ILE A 57 -2.72 6.59 22.52
CA ILE A 57 -1.77 6.76 23.62
C ILE A 57 -2.45 7.66 24.63
N GLY A 58 -3.14 7.05 25.59
CA GLY A 58 -3.72 7.73 26.74
C GLY A 58 -2.61 8.09 27.71
N PHE A 59 -2.28 9.37 27.80
CA PHE A 59 -1.55 9.89 28.95
C PHE A 59 -2.53 9.96 30.12
N VAL A 60 -2.48 8.95 31.00
CA VAL A 60 -3.01 9.08 32.36
C VAL A 60 -1.93 9.74 33.22
N ASN A 61 -2.04 11.06 33.42
CA ASN A 61 -1.62 11.77 34.63
C ASN A 61 -2.22 13.18 34.66
#